data_AF-A0A9Q3Q026-F1
#
_entry.id   AF-A0A9Q3Q026-F1
#
_cell.length_a   1.000
_cell.length_b   1.000
_cell.length_c   1.000
_cell.angle_alpha   90.00
_cell.angle_beta   90.00
_cell.angle_gamma   90.00
#
_symmetry.space_group_name_H-M   'P 1'
#
loop_
_entity.id
_entity.type
_entity.pdbx_description
1 polymer ?
#
loop_
_entity_poly.entity_id
_entity_poly.type
_entity_poly.pdbx_seq_one_letter_code
_entity_poly.pdbx_strand_id
1 'polypeptide(L)'
;YEYLVMPFGLTHAPASIQNLVNDIFQDLLNVYGVVYLDDIMVFSKSEEEHVTHVSTVLSRLKANKLFAKLSKCLFHVSSVEYLGYGVSSEGLKMDQAKVQHILNWPPPRNLKALQSFLGFANFYRRFIMNYSKKIKAFTTTPILSHFNPSLPPIVETDASDYALGAILSQVSDSGKHPIEFKSCKLIPAELNYEIHEKELLGVVWALKRWRAFLLSLSSLFEVLTDHSSLQYFMTSKVLTCCQARLAEFLSEFHFSITYCPGRLATLPDALSRQDD
;
A
#
# COMPACT_ATOMS: atom_id res chain seq x y z
N TYR A 1 -17.73 7.45 40.01
CA TYR A 1 -18.55 8.28 39.13
C TYR A 1 -19.10 7.41 38.03
N GLU A 2 -20.38 7.54 37.70
CA GLU A 2 -21.04 6.84 36.60
C GLU A 2 -21.55 7.86 35.58
N TYR A 3 -21.64 7.45 34.31
CA TYR A 3 -22.07 8.33 33.23
C TYR A 3 -23.60 8.32 33.10
N LEU A 4 -24.22 9.51 33.11
CA LEU A 4 -25.66 9.70 32.87
C LEU A 4 -26.01 9.93 31.39
N VAL A 5 -24.99 10.13 30.55
CA VAL A 5 -25.08 10.29 29.10
C VAL A 5 -24.04 9.42 28.43
N MET A 6 -24.23 9.09 27.17
CA MET A 6 -23.31 8.24 26.42
C MET A 6 -21.89 8.85 26.38
N PRO A 7 -20.88 8.23 27.01
CA PRO A 7 -19.51 8.74 26.98
C PRO A 7 -18.83 8.47 25.63
N PHE A 8 -17.83 9.28 25.32
CA PHE A 8 -16.95 9.04 24.16
C PHE A 8 -16.13 7.75 24.34
N GLY A 9 -15.84 7.07 23.23
CA GLY A 9 -14.98 5.87 23.21
C GLY A 9 -15.71 4.54 23.35
N LEU A 10 -17.04 4.52 23.51
CA LEU A 10 -17.83 3.29 23.48
C LEU A 10 -17.95 2.76 22.05
N THR A 11 -17.56 1.49 21.85
CA THR A 11 -17.56 0.83 20.52
C THR A 11 -18.93 0.85 19.82
N HIS A 12 -20.03 0.76 20.58
CA HIS A 12 -21.39 0.73 20.03
C HIS A 12 -22.10 2.09 20.02
N ALA A 13 -21.49 3.13 20.59
CA ALA A 13 -22.10 4.47 20.64
C ALA A 13 -22.51 5.02 19.25
N PRO A 14 -21.66 4.94 18.20
CA PRO A 14 -22.04 5.44 16.88
C PRO A 14 -23.26 4.73 16.29
N ALA A 15 -23.35 3.40 16.47
CA ALA A 15 -24.48 2.62 15.97
C ALA A 15 -25.79 2.98 16.69
N SER A 16 -25.73 3.14 18.01
CA SER A 16 -26.90 3.56 18.80
C SER A 16 -27.39 4.96 18.40
N ILE A 17 -26.48 5.91 18.18
CA ILE A 17 -26.84 7.26 17.72
C ILE A 17 -27.43 7.19 16.30
N GLN A 18 -26.80 6.47 15.38
CA GLN A 18 -27.32 6.34 14.01
C GLN A 18 -28.72 5.76 13.98
N ASN A 19 -29.03 4.75 14.81
CA ASN A 19 -30.37 4.17 14.90
C ASN A 19 -31.39 5.20 15.41
N LEU A 20 -31.09 5.91 16.49
CA LEU A 20 -31.97 6.97 17.02
C LEU A 20 -32.26 8.03 15.95
N VAL A 21 -31.22 8.47 15.26
CA VAL A 21 -31.32 9.51 14.23
C VAL A 21 -32.11 9.00 13.01
N ASN A 22 -31.89 7.76 12.59
CA ASN A 22 -32.67 7.13 11.52
C ASN A 22 -34.16 7.06 11.88
N ASP A 23 -34.50 6.70 13.12
CA ASP A 23 -35.90 6.63 13.56
C ASP A 23 -36.54 8.03 13.60
N ILE A 24 -35.81 9.05 14.06
CA ILE A 24 -36.32 10.42 14.15
C ILE A 24 -36.55 11.04 12.77
N PHE A 25 -35.71 10.72 11.78
CA PHE A 25 -35.71 11.38 10.47
C PHE A 25 -36.13 10.47 9.31
N GLN A 26 -36.64 9.27 9.57
CA GLN A 26 -36.86 8.22 8.58
C GLN A 26 -37.59 8.67 7.31
N ASP A 27 -38.65 9.47 7.46
CA ASP A 27 -39.46 9.99 6.36
C ASP A 27 -38.84 11.19 5.62
N LEU A 28 -37.81 11.81 6.20
CA LEU A 28 -37.06 12.90 5.57
C LEU A 28 -35.82 12.37 4.83
N LEU A 29 -35.29 11.24 5.27
CA LEU A 29 -34.13 10.59 4.69
C LEU A 29 -34.37 10.23 3.22
N ASN A 30 -33.40 10.53 2.36
CA ASN A 30 -33.45 10.33 0.91
C ASN A 30 -34.50 11.17 0.15
N VAL A 31 -35.26 12.03 0.83
CA VAL A 31 -36.17 12.99 0.18
C VAL A 31 -35.51 14.36 0.09
N TYR A 32 -35.20 14.94 1.25
CA TYR A 32 -34.53 16.25 1.37
C TYR A 32 -33.52 16.29 2.53
N GLY A 33 -33.30 15.16 3.21
CA GLY A 33 -32.35 15.01 4.29
C GLY A 33 -31.40 13.83 4.07
N VAL A 34 -30.13 14.02 4.41
CA VAL A 34 -29.15 12.94 4.57
C VAL A 34 -28.51 13.13 5.95
N VAL A 35 -28.48 12.05 6.73
CA VAL A 35 -27.91 12.11 8.08
C VAL A 35 -26.93 10.98 8.31
N TYR A 36 -25.77 11.32 8.85
CA TYR A 36 -24.73 10.37 9.24
C TYR A 36 -24.17 10.79 10.58
N LEU A 37 -24.37 9.94 11.60
CA LEU A 37 -24.01 10.20 12.99
C LEU A 37 -24.48 11.57 13.48
N ASP A 38 -23.57 12.53 13.60
CA ASP A 38 -23.80 13.89 14.08
C ASP A 38 -24.03 14.92 12.96
N ASP A 39 -23.79 14.56 11.69
CA ASP A 39 -23.88 15.46 10.56
C ASP A 39 -25.22 15.30 9.80
N ILE A 40 -26.04 16.36 9.86
CA ILE A 40 -27.33 16.48 9.16
C ILE A 40 -27.17 17.43 7.97
N MET A 41 -27.42 16.94 6.76
CA MET A 41 -27.48 17.73 5.54
C MET A 41 -28.91 17.83 5.03
N VAL A 42 -29.38 19.05 4.79
CA VAL A 42 -30.69 19.33 4.21
C VAL A 42 -30.50 19.97 2.84
N PHE A 43 -31.21 19.48 1.82
CA PHE A 43 -31.11 19.99 0.45
C PHE A 43 -32.50 20.20 -0.14
N SER A 44 -32.65 21.19 -1.02
CA SER A 44 -33.95 21.58 -1.58
C SER A 44 -33.75 22.26 -2.94
N LYS A 45 -34.81 22.34 -3.75
CA LYS A 45 -34.73 22.93 -5.10
C LYS A 45 -34.95 24.45 -5.08
N SER A 46 -35.82 24.93 -4.20
CA SER A 46 -36.09 26.36 -3.99
C SER A 46 -35.77 26.78 -2.56
N GLU A 47 -35.53 28.08 -2.38
CA GLU A 47 -35.25 28.68 -1.06
C GLU A 47 -36.49 28.59 -0.14
N GLU A 48 -37.68 28.79 -0.68
CA GLU A 48 -38.96 28.69 0.05
C GLU A 48 -39.19 27.28 0.62
N GLU A 49 -38.95 26.25 -0.20
CA GLU A 49 -38.97 24.85 0.26
C GLU A 49 -37.87 24.60 1.29
N HIS A 50 -36.68 25.17 1.09
CA HIS A 50 -35.54 24.97 1.99
C HIS A 50 -35.82 25.47 3.41
N VAL A 51 -36.40 26.66 3.54
CA VAL A 51 -36.82 27.20 4.85
C VAL A 51 -37.80 26.25 5.54
N THR A 52 -38.75 25.70 4.79
CA THR A 52 -39.75 24.76 5.31
C THR A 52 -39.11 23.44 5.77
N HIS A 53 -38.18 22.89 4.98
CA HIS A 53 -37.45 21.66 5.31
C HIS A 53 -36.55 21.84 6.54
N VAL A 54 -35.78 22.93 6.59
CA VAL A 54 -34.91 23.25 7.74
C VAL A 54 -35.73 23.45 9.00
N SER A 55 -36.85 24.18 8.93
CA SER A 55 -37.77 24.36 10.06
C SER A 55 -38.32 23.02 10.59
N THR A 56 -38.66 22.09 9.68
CA THR A 56 -39.11 20.74 10.04
C THR A 56 -38.01 19.95 10.77
N VAL A 57 -36.79 19.98 10.26
CA VAL A 57 -35.64 19.30 10.88
C VAL A 57 -35.34 19.87 12.27
N LEU A 58 -35.27 21.20 12.40
CA LEU A 58 -35.03 21.87 13.69
C LEU A 58 -36.15 21.58 14.70
N SER A 59 -37.40 21.52 14.25
CA SER A 59 -38.55 21.16 15.09
C SER A 59 -38.44 19.74 15.63
N ARG A 60 -37.96 18.79 14.82
CA ARG A 60 -37.73 17.40 15.27
C ARG A 60 -36.55 17.27 16.22
N LEU A 61 -35.47 18.00 15.99
CA LEU A 61 -34.36 18.06 16.95
C LEU A 61 -34.85 18.55 18.31
N LYS A 62 -35.63 19.65 18.32
CA LYS A 62 -36.22 20.20 19.53
C LYS A 62 -37.15 19.22 20.24
N ALA A 63 -38.04 18.55 19.51
CA ALA A 63 -38.99 17.57 20.06
C ALA A 63 -38.27 16.39 20.74
N ASN A 64 -37.13 15.95 20.17
CA ASN A 64 -36.32 14.85 20.70
C ASN A 64 -35.20 15.30 21.64
N LYS A 65 -35.17 16.58 22.06
CA LYS A 65 -34.15 17.17 22.94
C LYS A 65 -32.71 16.99 22.41
N LEU A 66 -32.55 17.01 21.09
CA LEU A 66 -31.26 17.01 20.42
C LEU A 66 -30.83 18.45 20.14
N PHE A 67 -29.54 18.74 20.35
CA PHE A 67 -28.99 20.09 20.25
C PHE A 67 -27.96 20.16 19.14
N ALA A 68 -28.16 21.10 18.22
CA ALA A 68 -27.17 21.44 17.20
C ALA A 68 -26.27 22.56 17.70
N LYS A 69 -24.96 22.45 17.43
CA LYS A 69 -24.00 23.50 17.78
C LYS A 69 -24.01 24.59 16.69
N LEU A 70 -24.68 25.71 16.97
CA LEU A 70 -24.88 26.81 16.01
C LEU A 70 -23.57 27.27 15.32
N SER A 71 -22.46 27.34 16.05
CA SER A 71 -21.16 27.76 15.50
C SER A 71 -20.59 26.84 14.42
N LYS A 72 -21.12 25.62 14.28
CA LYS A 72 -20.74 24.64 13.25
C LYS A 72 -21.81 24.49 12.17
N CYS A 73 -22.98 25.11 12.35
CA CYS A 73 -24.07 25.01 11.39
C CYS A 73 -23.86 26.01 10.25
N LEU A 74 -24.12 25.56 9.03
CA LEU A 74 -24.12 26.38 7.83
C LEU A 74 -25.55 26.40 7.28
N PHE A 75 -26.11 27.59 7.06
CA PHE A 75 -27.47 27.78 6.58
C PHE A 75 -27.46 28.57 5.28
N HIS A 76 -28.40 28.26 4.37
CA HIS A 76 -28.58 28.97 3.10
C HIS A 76 -27.29 29.10 2.26
N VAL A 77 -26.52 28.01 2.18
CA VAL A 77 -25.30 27.94 1.37
C VAL A 77 -25.53 27.12 0.10
N SER A 78 -24.94 27.57 -1.01
CA SER A 78 -25.00 26.86 -2.30
C SER A 78 -24.01 25.69 -2.38
N SER A 79 -23.02 25.65 -1.48
CA SER A 79 -22.09 24.54 -1.33
C SER A 79 -21.73 24.34 0.13
N VAL A 80 -21.60 23.07 0.53
CA VAL A 80 -21.27 22.67 1.91
C VAL A 80 -20.33 21.47 1.90
N GLU A 81 -19.42 21.41 2.86
CA GLU A 81 -18.62 20.21 3.10
C GLU A 81 -19.42 19.20 3.94
N TYR A 82 -19.55 17.97 3.42
CA TYR A 82 -20.27 16.89 4.07
C TYR A 82 -19.51 15.58 3.92
N LEU A 83 -19.19 14.92 5.05
CA LEU A 83 -18.44 13.64 5.10
C LEU A 83 -17.14 13.64 4.28
N GLY A 84 -16.45 14.77 4.20
CA GLY A 84 -15.20 14.93 3.45
C GLY A 84 -15.36 15.08 1.93
N TYR A 85 -16.57 15.41 1.47
CA TYR A 85 -16.88 15.82 0.11
C TYR A 85 -17.45 17.24 0.09
N GLY A 86 -17.13 18.02 -0.93
CA GLY A 86 -17.81 19.28 -1.22
C GLY A 86 -19.09 18.98 -1.99
N VAL A 87 -20.25 19.26 -1.41
CA VAL A 87 -21.55 19.08 -2.05
C VAL A 87 -22.00 20.42 -2.61
N SER A 88 -22.51 20.43 -3.84
CA SER A 88 -23.01 21.61 -4.54
C SER A 88 -24.12 21.24 -5.52
N SER A 89 -24.79 22.24 -6.10
CA SER A 89 -25.78 22.04 -7.17
C SER A 89 -25.20 21.37 -8.43
N GLU A 90 -23.91 21.56 -8.71
CA GLU A 90 -23.20 20.92 -9.83
C GLU A 90 -22.84 19.46 -9.55
N GLY A 91 -22.98 19.00 -8.30
CA GLY A 91 -22.68 17.65 -7.86
C GLY A 91 -21.65 17.58 -6.74
N LEU A 92 -21.03 16.41 -6.60
CA LEU A 92 -20.02 16.10 -5.60
C LEU A 92 -18.63 16.48 -6.10
N LYS A 93 -17.87 17.18 -5.27
CA LYS A 93 -16.47 17.53 -5.49
C LYS A 93 -15.62 16.96 -4.36
N MET A 94 -14.36 16.69 -4.66
CA MET A 94 -13.38 16.37 -3.62
C MET A 94 -13.09 17.64 -2.82
N ASP A 95 -12.91 17.47 -1.51
CA ASP A 95 -12.38 18.52 -0.64
C ASP A 95 -11.03 19.02 -1.19
N GLN A 96 -10.97 20.31 -1.51
CA GLN A 96 -9.80 20.95 -2.11
C GLN A 96 -8.57 20.88 -1.20
N ALA A 97 -8.74 20.94 0.13
CA ALA A 97 -7.63 20.81 1.06
C ALA A 97 -7.01 19.41 0.96
N LYS A 98 -7.84 18.37 0.84
CA LYS A 98 -7.37 16.98 0.66
C LYS A 98 -6.75 16.76 -0.72
N VAL A 99 -7.25 17.42 -1.77
CA VAL A 99 -6.61 17.39 -3.09
C VAL A 99 -5.19 17.98 -3.02
N GLN A 100 -5.01 19.11 -2.32
CA GLN A 100 -3.67 19.70 -2.12
C GLN A 100 -2.74 18.76 -1.34
N HIS A 101 -3.27 18.03 -0.35
CA HIS A 101 -2.49 17.00 0.35
C HIS A 101 -2.01 15.87 -0.56
N ILE A 102 -2.79 15.46 -1.58
CA ILE A 102 -2.35 14.47 -2.58
C ILE A 102 -1.25 15.04 -3.46
N LEU A 103 -1.43 16.26 -3.96
CA LEU A 103 -0.47 16.90 -4.86
C LEU A 103 0.91 17.04 -4.21
N ASN A 104 0.93 17.28 -2.90
CA ASN A 104 2.14 17.37 -2.09
C ASN A 104 2.52 16.06 -1.41
N TRP A 105 1.86 14.94 -1.73
CA TRP A 105 2.10 13.67 -1.06
C TRP A 105 3.47 13.10 -1.47
N PRO A 106 4.39 12.85 -0.52
CA PRO A 106 5.72 12.34 -0.87
C PRO A 106 5.62 10.92 -1.41
N PRO A 107 6.43 10.54 -2.42
CA PRO A 107 6.44 9.18 -2.95
C PRO A 107 6.61 8.14 -1.82
N PRO A 108 5.72 7.14 -1.70
CA PRO A 108 5.76 6.21 -0.58
C PRO A 108 7.02 5.34 -0.66
N ARG A 109 7.85 5.38 0.39
CA ARG A 109 9.11 4.62 0.47
C ARG A 109 9.01 3.33 1.29
N ASN A 110 7.84 3.03 1.86
CA ASN A 110 7.63 1.84 2.69
C ASN A 110 6.17 1.35 2.61
N LEU A 111 5.94 0.12 3.05
CA LEU A 111 4.63 -0.53 3.01
C LEU A 111 3.54 0.26 3.77
N LYS A 112 3.85 0.85 4.94
CA LYS A 112 2.86 1.63 5.69
C LYS A 112 2.46 2.90 4.94
N ALA A 113 3.41 3.59 4.34
CA ALA A 113 3.16 4.78 3.53
C ALA A 113 2.34 4.43 2.28
N LEU A 114 2.64 3.29 1.64
CA LEU A 114 1.87 2.79 0.50
C LEU A 114 0.44 2.41 0.91
N GLN A 115 0.27 1.69 2.02
CA GLN A 115 -1.06 1.34 2.56
C GLN A 115 -1.87 2.57 2.92
N SER A 116 -1.25 3.58 3.55
CA SER A 116 -1.89 4.86 3.85
C SER A 116 -2.36 5.58 2.59
N PHE A 117 -1.51 5.63 1.56
CA PHE A 117 -1.86 6.23 0.27
C PHE A 117 -3.00 5.47 -0.42
N LEU A 118 -2.93 4.14 -0.47
CA LEU A 118 -3.97 3.30 -1.06
C LEU A 118 -5.30 3.41 -0.31
N GLY A 119 -5.27 3.47 1.02
CA GLY A 119 -6.47 3.69 1.84
C GLY A 119 -7.15 5.01 1.50
N PHE A 120 -6.35 6.08 1.39
CA PHE A 120 -6.82 7.38 0.95
C PHE A 120 -7.36 7.35 -0.49
N ALA A 121 -6.61 6.78 -1.42
CA ALA A 121 -7.00 6.71 -2.83
C ALA A 121 -8.30 5.89 -3.02
N ASN A 122 -8.51 4.87 -2.19
CA ASN A 122 -9.71 4.05 -2.21
C ASN A 122 -10.95 4.83 -1.74
N PHE A 123 -10.80 5.74 -0.76
CA PHE A 123 -11.87 6.63 -0.33
C PHE A 123 -12.38 7.54 -1.47
N TYR A 124 -11.48 7.99 -2.35
CA TYR A 124 -11.80 8.82 -3.51
C TYR A 124 -11.92 8.06 -4.84
N ARG A 125 -11.95 6.71 -4.82
CA ARG A 125 -11.96 5.87 -6.04
C ARG A 125 -13.03 6.26 -7.07
N ARG A 126 -14.18 6.77 -6.61
CA ARG A 126 -15.32 7.19 -7.45
C ARG A 126 -15.02 8.40 -8.34
N PHE A 127 -14.04 9.22 -7.96
CA PHE A 127 -13.59 10.40 -8.72
C PHE A 127 -12.45 10.08 -9.70
N ILE A 128 -11.89 8.88 -9.62
CA ILE A 128 -10.72 8.47 -10.41
C ILE A 128 -11.18 7.55 -11.53
N MET A 129 -11.25 8.09 -12.75
CA MET A 129 -11.55 7.30 -13.93
C MET A 129 -10.53 6.17 -14.09
N ASN A 130 -11.03 4.95 -14.29
CA ASN A 130 -10.25 3.72 -14.39
C ASN A 130 -9.35 3.43 -13.17
N TYR A 131 -9.81 3.76 -11.96
CA TYR A 131 -9.10 3.53 -10.69
C TYR A 131 -8.49 2.12 -10.61
N SER A 132 -9.28 1.07 -10.87
CA SER A 132 -8.81 -0.32 -10.81
C SER A 132 -7.65 -0.61 -11.76
N LYS A 133 -7.62 0.00 -12.96
CA LYS A 133 -6.52 -0.17 -13.92
C LYS A 133 -5.26 0.56 -13.48
N LYS A 134 -5.42 1.76 -12.90
CA LYS A 134 -4.31 2.59 -12.39
C LYS A 134 -3.68 1.99 -11.12
N ILE A 135 -4.51 1.39 -10.26
CA ILE A 135 -4.08 0.77 -9.01
C ILE A 135 -3.58 -0.66 -9.23
N LYS A 136 -3.92 -1.31 -10.35
CA LYS A 136 -3.43 -2.64 -10.71
C LYS A 136 -1.91 -2.72 -10.58
N ALA A 137 -1.16 -1.74 -11.09
CA ALA A 137 0.30 -1.70 -10.93
C ALA A 137 0.79 -1.80 -9.46
N PHE A 138 -0.03 -1.37 -8.50
CA PHE A 138 0.23 -1.45 -7.05
C PHE A 138 -0.40 -2.69 -6.38
N THR A 139 -1.43 -3.30 -6.97
CA THR A 139 -2.20 -4.43 -6.39
C THR A 139 -2.05 -5.75 -7.13
N THR A 140 -1.45 -5.80 -8.31
CA THR A 140 -0.89 -7.05 -8.84
C THR A 140 0.33 -7.39 -8.01
N THR A 141 0.08 -7.89 -6.80
CA THR A 141 0.96 -8.89 -6.20
C THR A 141 1.12 -9.96 -7.28
N PRO A 142 2.35 -10.25 -7.74
CA PRO A 142 2.53 -11.45 -8.51
C PRO A 142 2.09 -12.62 -7.63
N ILE A 143 1.26 -13.49 -8.18
CA ILE A 143 0.84 -14.71 -7.47
C ILE A 143 2.13 -15.47 -7.17
N LEU A 144 2.39 -15.72 -5.89
CA LEU A 144 3.54 -16.51 -5.50
C LEU A 144 3.29 -17.95 -5.91
N SER A 145 4.19 -18.51 -6.70
CA SER A 145 4.16 -19.91 -7.07
C SER A 145 4.75 -20.76 -5.95
N HIS A 146 4.23 -21.98 -5.79
CA HIS A 146 4.88 -22.97 -4.92
C HIS A 146 6.24 -23.35 -5.50
N PHE A 147 7.25 -23.50 -4.63
CA PHE A 147 8.57 -23.98 -5.03
C PHE A 147 8.48 -25.40 -5.59
N ASN A 148 9.00 -25.60 -6.80
CA ASN A 148 9.09 -26.91 -7.45
C ASN A 148 10.56 -27.30 -7.62
N PRO A 149 11.08 -28.32 -6.91
CA PRO A 149 12.49 -28.72 -6.98
C PRO A 149 13.00 -29.07 -8.39
N SER A 150 12.10 -29.39 -9.32
CA SER A 150 12.44 -29.74 -10.71
C SER A 150 12.69 -28.53 -11.62
N LEU A 151 12.37 -27.31 -11.17
CA LEU A 151 12.54 -26.08 -11.96
C LEU A 151 13.75 -25.27 -11.48
N PRO A 152 14.51 -24.64 -12.40
CA PRO A 152 15.68 -23.86 -12.06
C PRO A 152 15.27 -22.61 -11.27
N PRO A 153 15.78 -22.42 -10.04
CA PRO A 153 15.56 -21.19 -9.29
C PRO A 153 16.53 -20.09 -9.73
N ILE A 154 16.05 -18.87 -9.59
CA ILE A 154 16.80 -17.63 -9.78
C ILE A 154 16.67 -16.82 -8.49
N VAL A 155 17.79 -16.43 -7.92
CA VAL A 155 17.87 -15.55 -6.75
C VAL A 155 18.34 -14.18 -7.22
N GLU A 156 17.50 -13.17 -7.10
CA GLU A 156 17.89 -11.78 -7.34
C GLU A 156 18.14 -11.09 -6.01
N THR A 157 19.26 -10.37 -5.91
CA THR A 157 19.59 -9.56 -4.73
C THR A 157 19.92 -8.14 -5.12
N ASP A 158 19.54 -7.21 -4.25
CA ASP A 158 19.80 -5.77 -4.35
C ASP A 158 20.17 -5.26 -2.95
N ALA A 159 21.28 -4.53 -2.83
CA ALA A 159 21.68 -3.89 -1.59
C ALA A 159 21.69 -2.36 -1.74
N SER A 160 21.03 -1.70 -0.78
CA SER A 160 21.07 -0.25 -0.63
C SER A 160 21.90 0.14 0.59
N ASP A 161 22.14 1.44 0.76
CA ASP A 161 22.83 1.98 1.94
C ASP A 161 22.17 1.60 3.28
N TYR A 162 20.88 1.24 3.28
CA TYR A 162 20.08 1.06 4.50
C TYR A 162 19.39 -0.30 4.62
N ALA A 163 19.26 -1.05 3.53
CA ALA A 163 18.43 -2.24 3.48
C ALA A 163 18.87 -3.19 2.36
N LEU A 164 18.57 -4.47 2.57
CA LEU A 164 18.74 -5.55 1.60
C LEU A 164 17.38 -5.96 1.04
N GLY A 165 17.33 -6.26 -0.24
CA GLY A 165 16.20 -6.84 -0.96
C GLY A 165 16.61 -8.13 -1.65
N ALA A 166 15.71 -9.12 -1.66
CA ALA A 166 15.91 -10.34 -2.42
C ALA A 166 14.59 -10.91 -2.95
N ILE A 167 14.67 -11.59 -4.09
CA ILE A 167 13.55 -12.29 -4.73
C ILE A 167 14.01 -13.69 -5.12
N LEU A 168 13.25 -14.71 -4.71
CA LEU A 168 13.38 -16.07 -5.24
C LEU A 168 12.31 -16.26 -6.32
N SER A 169 12.74 -16.64 -7.52
CA SER A 169 11.86 -16.94 -8.67
C SER A 169 12.19 -18.30 -9.28
N GLN A 170 11.26 -18.88 -10.03
CA GLN A 170 11.50 -20.05 -10.89
C GLN A 170 11.03 -19.79 -12.31
N VAL A 171 11.79 -20.29 -13.29
CA VAL A 171 11.42 -20.22 -14.70
C VAL A 171 10.67 -21.48 -15.10
N SER A 172 9.51 -21.31 -15.70
CA SER A 172 8.73 -22.38 -16.35
C SER A 172 8.38 -21.98 -17.77
N ASP A 173 7.67 -22.87 -18.49
CA ASP A 173 7.19 -22.62 -19.86
C ASP A 173 6.32 -21.35 -19.98
N SER A 174 5.68 -20.93 -18.88
CA SER A 174 4.86 -19.72 -18.84
C SER A 174 5.60 -18.46 -18.39
N GLY A 175 6.93 -18.54 -18.25
CA GLY A 175 7.80 -17.43 -17.90
C GLY A 175 8.38 -17.53 -16.49
N LYS A 176 8.87 -16.39 -15.98
CA LYS A 176 9.49 -16.27 -14.66
C LYS A 176 8.43 -15.99 -13.59
N HIS A 177 8.35 -16.86 -12.58
CA HIS A 177 7.36 -16.78 -11.51
C HIS A 177 8.03 -16.57 -10.16
N PRO A 178 7.68 -15.51 -9.40
CA PRO A 178 8.24 -15.32 -8.08
C PRO A 178 7.64 -16.30 -7.07
N ILE A 179 8.46 -16.76 -6.14
CA ILE A 179 8.14 -17.72 -5.09
C ILE A 179 8.09 -17.02 -3.74
N GLU A 180 9.06 -16.17 -3.44
CA GLU A 180 9.08 -15.39 -2.20
C GLU A 180 9.89 -14.10 -2.37
N PHE A 181 9.36 -13.00 -1.83
CA PHE A 181 10.07 -11.72 -1.72
C PHE A 181 10.52 -11.50 -0.29
N LYS A 182 11.75 -11.00 -0.10
CA LYS A 182 12.28 -10.66 1.22
C LYS A 182 13.00 -9.34 1.23
N SER A 183 12.82 -8.59 2.31
CA SER A 183 13.64 -7.40 2.61
C SER A 183 13.96 -7.32 4.10
N CYS A 184 15.12 -6.76 4.43
CA CYS A 184 15.51 -6.44 5.81
C CYS A 184 16.27 -5.11 5.87
N LYS A 185 16.25 -4.48 7.04
CA LYS A 185 17.11 -3.31 7.31
C LYS A 185 18.46 -3.79 7.80
N LEU A 186 19.52 -3.12 7.36
CA LEU A 186 20.87 -3.35 7.85
C LEU A 186 20.98 -2.95 9.32
N ILE A 187 21.72 -3.73 10.11
CA ILE A 187 22.03 -3.36 11.50
C ILE A 187 23.12 -2.28 11.54
N PRO A 188 23.30 -1.54 12.65
CA PRO A 188 24.28 -0.45 12.72
C PRO A 188 25.71 -0.83 12.32
N ALA A 189 26.13 -2.06 12.58
CA ALA A 189 27.44 -2.56 12.14
C ALA A 189 27.52 -2.72 10.61
N GLU A 190 26.48 -3.26 9.98
CA GLU A 190 26.40 -3.51 8.54
C GLU A 190 26.22 -2.22 7.73
N LEU A 191 25.66 -1.15 8.33
CA LEU A 191 25.56 0.16 7.69
C LEU A 191 26.95 0.73 7.32
N ASN A 192 27.98 0.35 8.08
CA ASN A 192 29.37 0.79 7.85
C ASN A 192 30.11 -0.04 6.81
N TYR A 193 29.49 -1.09 6.27
CA TYR A 193 30.11 -1.90 5.22
C TYR A 193 30.20 -1.12 3.91
N GLU A 194 31.26 -1.40 3.17
CA GLU A 194 31.40 -0.89 1.80
C GLU A 194 30.32 -1.52 0.90
N ILE A 195 29.98 -0.86 -0.21
CA ILE A 195 28.89 -1.27 -1.11
C ILE A 195 29.06 -2.74 -1.56
N HIS A 196 30.27 -3.14 -1.94
CA HIS A 196 30.56 -4.52 -2.35
C HIS A 196 30.38 -5.55 -1.24
N GLU A 197 30.64 -5.19 0.02
CA GLU A 197 30.38 -6.05 1.19
C GLU A 197 28.89 -6.15 1.49
N LYS A 198 28.14 -5.05 1.31
CA LYS A 198 26.67 -5.05 1.44
C LYS A 198 25.99 -5.91 0.38
N GLU A 199 26.46 -5.86 -0.86
CA GLU A 199 25.97 -6.72 -1.94
C GLU A 199 26.20 -8.21 -1.64
N LEU A 200 27.41 -8.58 -1.22
CA LEU A 200 27.73 -9.95 -0.82
C LEU A 200 26.88 -10.41 0.39
N LEU A 201 26.68 -9.51 1.35
CA LEU A 201 25.81 -9.75 2.50
C LEU A 201 24.37 -10.00 2.05
N GLY A 202 23.88 -9.28 1.05
CA GLY A 202 22.59 -9.49 0.38
C GLY A 202 22.43 -10.92 -0.13
N VAL A 203 23.42 -11.43 -0.86
CA VAL A 203 23.46 -12.82 -1.36
C VAL A 203 23.41 -13.82 -0.20
N VAL A 204 24.31 -13.70 0.77
CA VAL A 204 24.36 -14.63 1.91
C VAL A 204 23.06 -14.62 2.71
N TRP A 205 22.48 -13.43 2.92
CA TRP A 205 21.22 -13.27 3.62
C TRP A 205 20.06 -13.96 2.90
N ALA A 206 19.98 -13.80 1.57
CA ALA A 206 19.00 -14.48 0.73
C ALA A 206 19.16 -16.02 0.79
N LEU A 207 20.38 -16.52 0.63
CA LEU A 207 20.67 -17.95 0.66
C LEU A 207 20.44 -18.58 2.04
N LYS A 208 20.74 -17.87 3.13
CA LYS A 208 20.35 -18.31 4.49
C LYS A 208 18.85 -18.47 4.61
N ARG A 209 18.09 -17.53 4.06
CA ARG A 209 16.63 -17.53 4.14
C ARG A 209 16.03 -18.70 3.37
N TRP A 210 16.54 -19.00 2.17
CA TRP A 210 16.02 -20.05 1.29
C TRP A 210 16.83 -21.34 1.32
N ARG A 211 17.68 -21.51 2.33
CA ARG A 211 18.59 -22.66 2.49
C ARG A 211 17.88 -24.01 2.31
N ALA A 212 16.69 -24.16 2.91
CA ALA A 212 15.90 -25.39 2.80
C ALA A 212 15.50 -25.74 1.35
N PHE A 213 15.20 -24.72 0.53
CA PHE A 213 14.86 -24.91 -0.87
C PHE A 213 16.12 -25.19 -1.70
N LEU A 214 17.17 -24.40 -1.49
CA LEU A 214 18.36 -24.40 -2.35
C LEU A 214 19.31 -25.57 -2.10
N LEU A 215 19.38 -26.11 -0.87
CA LEU A 215 20.19 -27.31 -0.58
C LEU A 215 19.58 -28.60 -1.15
N SER A 216 18.28 -28.61 -1.44
CA SER A 216 17.61 -29.79 -2.02
C SER A 216 17.81 -29.94 -3.53
N LEU A 217 18.53 -29.01 -4.15
CA LEU A 217 18.74 -28.98 -5.60
C LEU A 217 19.93 -29.84 -6.00
N SER A 218 19.73 -30.69 -7.01
CA SER A 218 20.79 -31.46 -7.66
C SER A 218 21.49 -30.68 -8.79
N SER A 219 20.93 -29.53 -9.19
CA SER A 219 21.40 -28.69 -10.29
C SER A 219 21.87 -27.33 -9.80
N LEU A 220 22.76 -26.71 -10.60
CA LEU A 220 23.21 -25.34 -10.39
C LEU A 220 22.04 -24.35 -10.53
N PHE A 221 21.94 -23.41 -9.61
CA PHE A 221 21.01 -22.28 -9.69
C PHE A 221 21.74 -20.95 -9.88
N GLU A 222 21.01 -19.93 -10.33
CA GLU A 222 21.59 -18.64 -10.69
C GLU A 222 21.31 -17.58 -9.62
N VAL A 223 22.34 -16.80 -9.28
CA VAL A 223 22.25 -15.58 -8.47
C VAL A 223 22.48 -14.37 -9.37
N LEU A 224 21.48 -13.51 -9.48
CA LEU A 224 21.54 -12.26 -10.24
C LEU A 224 21.84 -11.10 -9.30
N THR A 225 22.82 -10.28 -9.69
CA THR A 225 23.23 -9.06 -8.98
C THR A 225 23.45 -7.94 -9.98
N ASP A 226 23.15 -6.71 -9.57
CA ASP A 226 23.44 -5.50 -10.31
C ASP A 226 24.84 -4.92 -9.98
N HIS A 227 25.68 -5.67 -9.26
CA HIS A 227 27.07 -5.29 -9.01
C HIS A 227 28.07 -6.26 -9.67
N SER A 228 28.79 -5.76 -10.67
CA SER A 228 29.77 -6.53 -11.45
C SER A 228 30.97 -7.06 -10.65
N SER A 229 31.26 -6.49 -9.47
CA SER A 229 32.38 -6.92 -8.63
C SER A 229 32.18 -8.34 -8.07
N LEU A 230 30.92 -8.75 -7.86
CA LEU A 230 30.59 -10.05 -7.29
C LEU A 230 30.81 -11.22 -8.24
N GLN A 231 30.85 -11.00 -9.56
CA GLN A 231 31.16 -12.07 -10.53
C GLN A 231 32.54 -12.70 -10.29
N TYR A 232 33.48 -11.91 -9.78
CA TYR A 232 34.86 -12.33 -9.54
C TYR A 232 35.11 -12.72 -8.08
N PHE A 233 34.07 -12.68 -7.22
CA PHE A 233 34.22 -12.97 -5.80
C PHE A 233 34.69 -14.42 -5.56
N MET A 234 34.08 -15.39 -6.24
CA MET A 234 34.42 -16.82 -6.11
C MET A 234 35.80 -17.18 -6.67
N THR A 235 36.42 -16.32 -7.49
CA THR A 235 37.74 -16.53 -8.09
C THR A 235 38.85 -15.68 -7.47
N SER A 236 38.50 -14.79 -6.52
CA SER A 236 39.45 -13.89 -5.87
C SER A 236 40.36 -14.64 -4.89
N LYS A 237 41.68 -14.46 -5.05
CA LYS A 237 42.71 -15.19 -4.27
C LYS A 237 42.97 -14.61 -2.87
N VAL A 238 42.51 -13.39 -2.58
CA VAL A 238 42.70 -12.71 -1.28
C VAL A 238 41.35 -12.19 -0.82
N LEU A 239 40.85 -12.73 0.29
CA LEU A 239 39.58 -12.35 0.90
C LEU A 239 39.81 -11.69 2.27
N THR A 240 38.98 -10.72 2.64
CA THR A 240 38.96 -10.20 4.01
C THR A 240 38.47 -11.25 5.00
N CYS A 241 38.73 -11.11 6.30
CA CYS A 241 38.23 -12.05 7.31
C CYS A 241 36.69 -12.15 7.34
N CYS A 242 35.99 -11.07 7.01
CA CYS A 242 34.53 -11.06 6.86
C CYS A 242 34.11 -11.90 5.63
N GLN A 243 34.71 -11.61 4.47
CA GLN A 243 34.47 -12.30 3.22
C GLN A 243 34.79 -13.80 3.29
N ALA A 244 35.84 -14.21 4.01
CA ALA A 244 36.19 -15.62 4.18
C ALA A 244 35.09 -16.41 4.92
N ARG A 245 34.49 -15.84 5.98
CA ARG A 245 33.37 -16.47 6.70
C ARG A 245 32.12 -16.57 5.83
N LEU A 246 31.87 -15.55 5.00
CA LEU A 246 30.77 -15.55 4.06
C LEU A 246 31.00 -16.60 2.96
N ALA A 247 32.22 -16.70 2.43
CA ALA A 247 32.60 -17.70 1.42
C ALA A 247 32.47 -19.14 1.93
N GLU A 248 32.83 -19.40 3.20
CA GLU A 248 32.64 -20.71 3.83
C GLU A 248 31.16 -21.14 3.79
N PHE A 249 30.24 -20.24 4.14
CA PHE A 249 28.80 -20.50 4.04
C PHE A 249 28.32 -20.69 2.59
N LEU A 250 28.84 -19.90 1.65
CA LEU A 250 28.48 -20.00 0.24
C LEU A 250 28.94 -21.33 -0.37
N SER A 251 30.03 -21.92 0.12
CA SER A 251 30.55 -23.20 -0.38
C SER A 251 29.59 -24.38 -0.24
N GLU A 252 28.57 -24.25 0.60
CA GLU A 252 27.52 -25.25 0.77
C GLU A 252 26.54 -25.33 -0.40
N PHE A 253 26.51 -24.31 -1.25
CA PHE A 253 25.55 -24.18 -2.34
C PHE A 253 26.22 -24.36 -3.70
N HIS A 254 25.50 -24.96 -4.65
CA HIS A 254 25.95 -25.08 -6.04
C HIS A 254 25.27 -24.00 -6.90
N PHE A 255 25.95 -22.87 -7.11
CA PHE A 255 25.37 -21.71 -7.82
C PHE A 255 26.40 -20.94 -8.66
N SER A 256 25.91 -20.12 -9.58
CA SER A 256 26.70 -19.14 -10.34
C SER A 256 26.20 -17.71 -10.09
N ILE A 257 27.12 -16.74 -10.08
CA ILE A 257 26.78 -15.31 -9.98
C ILE A 257 26.83 -14.68 -11.37
N THR A 258 25.71 -14.11 -11.81
CA THR A 258 25.59 -13.40 -13.09
C THR A 258 25.31 -11.92 -12.83
N TYR A 259 26.10 -11.04 -13.44
CA TYR A 259 25.87 -9.60 -13.39
C TYR A 259 24.82 -9.20 -14.42
N CYS A 260 23.80 -8.48 -13.98
CA CYS A 260 22.79 -7.87 -14.84
C CYS A 260 22.82 -6.34 -14.67
N PRO A 261 23.31 -5.56 -15.66
CA PRO A 261 23.34 -4.10 -15.54
C PRO A 261 21.93 -3.52 -15.36
N GLY A 262 21.77 -2.68 -14.34
CA GLY A 262 20.51 -2.05 -13.95
C GLY A 262 19.93 -1.11 -15.03
N ARG A 263 19.16 -1.69 -15.96
CA ARG A 263 18.09 -1.06 -16.78
C ARG A 263 17.33 -2.05 -17.68
N LEU A 264 17.78 -3.31 -17.80
CA LEU A 264 17.19 -4.32 -18.69
C LEU A 264 16.13 -5.24 -18.03
N ALA A 265 15.90 -5.15 -16.72
CA ALA A 265 14.92 -5.99 -16.01
C ALA A 265 13.44 -5.54 -16.15
N THR A 266 13.16 -4.41 -16.82
CA THR A 266 11.79 -3.85 -16.96
C THR A 266 11.15 -4.00 -18.35
N LEU A 267 11.71 -4.79 -19.25
CA LEU A 267 10.98 -5.23 -20.45
C LEU A 267 10.98 -6.76 -20.53
N PRO A 268 9.80 -7.42 -20.58
CA PRO A 268 9.74 -8.73 -21.19
C PRO A 268 10.11 -8.53 -22.66
N ASP A 269 11.30 -8.99 -23.04
CA ASP A 269 11.57 -9.73 -24.27
C ASP A 269 10.71 -9.35 -25.49
N ALA A 270 10.65 -8.05 -25.80
CA ALA A 270 9.77 -7.57 -26.87
C ALA A 270 10.39 -7.75 -28.26
N LEU A 271 11.69 -8.08 -28.40
CA LEU A 271 12.38 -7.92 -29.69
C LEU A 271 13.65 -8.78 -29.92
N SER A 272 13.90 -9.90 -29.22
CA SER A 272 15.11 -10.68 -29.52
C SER A 272 14.93 -12.20 -29.46
N ARG A 273 14.29 -12.76 -30.49
CA ARG A 273 14.67 -13.98 -31.24
C ARG A 273 13.51 -14.38 -32.16
N GLN A 274 13.35 -13.63 -33.25
CA GLN A 274 12.89 -14.22 -34.51
C GLN A 274 14.13 -14.18 -35.41
N ASP A 275 14.71 -15.35 -35.66
CA ASP A 275 15.60 -15.67 -36.79
C ASP A 275 15.88 -17.19 -36.68
N ASP A 276 14.88 -17.99 -37.06
CA ASP A 276 14.86 -18.82 -38.28
C ASP A 276 13.50 -19.55 -38.39
#